data_AF-A0A7C5DG40-F1
#
_entry.id   AF-A0A7C5DG40-F1
#
_cell.length_a   1.000
_cell.length_b   1.000
_cell.length_c   1.000
_cell.angle_alpha   90.00
_cell.angle_beta   90.00
_cell.angle_gamma   90.00
#
_symmetry.space_group_name_H-M   'P 1'
#
loop_
_entity.id
_entity.type
_entity.pdbx_description
1 polymer ?
#
loop_
_entity_poly.entity_id
_entity_poly.type
_entity_poly.pdbx_seq_one_letter_code
_entity_poly.pdbx_strand_id
1 'polypeptide(L)'
;MEKEKNTPIKKFKAGAISATIWENQTKNNKGETISYKSVSFERNYKDASGEWQTTNSLRIADLPKAVLVLNKAYEFLALNSPDTETE
;
A
#
# COMPACT_ATOMS: atom_id res chain seq x y z
N MET A 1 -16.72 -13.48 -14.89
CA MET A 1 -15.29 -13.27 -14.62
C MET A 1 -15.17 -12.88 -13.16
N GLU A 2 -14.83 -13.82 -12.29
CA GLU A 2 -14.51 -13.53 -10.89
C GLU A 2 -13.28 -12.62 -10.87
N LYS A 3 -13.44 -11.40 -10.36
CA LYS A 3 -12.28 -10.59 -9.97
C LYS A 3 -11.64 -11.35 -8.81
N GLU A 4 -10.49 -11.99 -9.03
CA GLU A 4 -9.65 -12.45 -7.92
C GLU A 4 -9.56 -11.30 -6.92
N LYS A 5 -9.94 -11.57 -5.66
CA LYS A 5 -9.81 -10.59 -4.59
C LYS A 5 -8.33 -10.30 -4.44
N ASN A 6 -7.87 -9.17 -4.99
CA ASN A 6 -6.54 -8.63 -4.71
C ASN A 6 -6.42 -8.51 -3.20
N THR A 7 -5.70 -9.46 -2.60
CA THR A 7 -5.51 -9.53 -1.16
C THR A 7 -4.24 -8.76 -0.86
N PRO A 8 -4.23 -7.86 0.14
CA PRO A 8 -3.03 -7.11 0.45
C PRO A 8 -1.93 -8.07 0.93
N ILE A 9 -0.72 -7.92 0.39
CA ILE A 9 0.46 -8.69 0.80
C ILE A 9 0.78 -8.38 2.26
N LYS A 10 0.75 -7.09 2.61
CA LYS A 10 1.09 -6.60 3.94
C LYS A 10 0.43 -5.26 4.22
N LYS A 11 0.04 -5.01 5.48
CA LYS A 11 -0.40 -3.70 5.95
C LYS A 11 0.39 -3.29 7.18
N PHE A 12 1.00 -2.11 7.13
CA PHE A 12 1.63 -1.45 8.27
C PHE A 12 0.71 -0.35 8.79
N LYS A 13 0.57 -0.24 10.11
CA LYS A 13 -0.34 0.73 10.74
C LYS A 13 0.31 1.38 11.96
N ALA A 14 0.15 2.69 12.06
CA ALA A 14 0.54 3.50 13.22
C ALA A 14 -0.61 4.47 13.55
N GLY A 15 -1.48 4.06 14.48
CA GLY A 15 -2.70 4.80 14.82
C GLY A 15 -3.65 4.92 13.63
N ALA A 16 -3.98 6.15 13.23
CA ALA A 16 -4.83 6.45 12.09
C ALA A 16 -4.16 6.17 10.72
N ILE A 17 -2.83 6.14 10.68
CA ILE A 17 -2.06 6.08 9.44
C ILE A 17 -1.76 4.64 9.07
N SER A 18 -1.90 4.29 7.79
CA SER A 18 -1.50 2.98 7.29
C SER A 18 -0.92 3.02 5.88
N ALA A 19 0.02 2.11 5.63
CA ALA A 19 0.56 1.79 4.32
C ALA A 19 0.24 0.31 4.01
N THR A 20 -0.45 0.06 2.91
CA THR A 20 -0.88 -1.28 2.46
C THR A 20 -0.18 -1.63 1.17
N ILE A 21 0.51 -2.75 1.14
CA ILE A 21 1.21 -3.28 -0.02
C ILE A 21 0.29 -4.24 -0.75
N TRP A 22 0.17 -4.06 -2.06
CA TRP A 22 -0.65 -4.87 -2.96
C TRP A 22 0.21 -5.53 -4.02
N GLU A 23 -0.18 -6.73 -4.43
CA GLU A 23 0.28 -7.34 -5.67
C GLU A 23 -0.82 -7.16 -6.71
N ASN A 24 -0.50 -6.43 -7.77
CA ASN A 24 -1.41 -6.18 -8.87
C ASN A 24 -0.89 -6.88 -10.11
N GLN A 25 -1.80 -7.20 -11.01
CA GLN A 25 -1.49 -7.77 -12.31
C GLN A 25 -1.95 -6.80 -13.39
N THR A 26 -1.13 -6.64 -14.43
CA THR A 26 -1.52 -5.94 -15.65
C THR A 26 -1.12 -6.78 -16.86
N LYS A 27 -1.74 -6.53 -18.01
CA LYS A 27 -1.35 -7.16 -19.27
C LYS A 27 -0.43 -6.22 -20.04
N ASN A 28 0.68 -6.73 -20.54
CA ASN A 28 1.54 -5.96 -21.44
C ASN A 28 0.95 -5.92 -22.87
N ASN A 29 1.60 -5.17 -23.76
CA ASN A 29 1.16 -5.02 -25.16
C ASN A 29 1.16 -6.34 -25.95
N LYS A 30 1.81 -7.39 -25.44
CA LYS A 30 1.85 -8.75 -26.02
C LYS A 30 0.78 -9.67 -25.43
N GLY A 31 -0.03 -9.19 -24.49
CA GLY A 31 -1.07 -9.95 -23.80
C GLY A 31 -0.57 -10.80 -22.63
N GLU A 32 0.71 -10.70 -22.26
CA GLU A 32 1.29 -11.42 -21.13
C GLU A 32 0.94 -10.72 -19.82
N THR A 33 0.58 -11.50 -18.80
CA THR A 33 0.30 -10.97 -17.45
C THR A 33 1.62 -10.71 -16.73
N ILE A 34 1.85 -9.46 -16.36
CA ILE A 34 2.96 -9.03 -15.49
C ILE A 34 2.41 -8.65 -14.12
N SER A 35 3.07 -9.12 -13.05
CA SER A 35 2.77 -8.67 -11.69
C SER A 35 3.64 -7.49 -11.30
N TYR A 36 3.08 -6.56 -10.54
CA TYR A 36 3.81 -5.44 -9.95
C TYR A 36 3.27 -5.15 -8.56
N LYS A 37 4.15 -4.68 -7.68
CA LYS A 37 3.79 -4.30 -6.31
C LYS A 37 3.45 -2.81 -6.26
N SER A 38 2.41 -2.45 -5.50
CA SER A 38 2.08 -1.04 -5.23
C SER A 38 1.81 -0.81 -3.74
N VAL A 39 1.88 0.45 -3.30
CA VAL A 39 1.61 0.84 -1.91
C VAL A 39 0.48 1.85 -1.87
N SER A 40 -0.61 1.54 -1.16
CA SER A 40 -1.66 2.49 -0.83
C SER A 40 -1.42 3.07 0.55
N PHE A 41 -1.43 4.40 0.66
CA PHE A 41 -1.24 5.12 1.91
C PHE A 41 -2.50 5.90 2.26
N GLU A 42 -2.97 5.75 3.50
CA GLU A 42 -4.23 6.33 3.95
C GLU A 42 -4.19 6.73 5.43
N ARG A 43 -4.94 7.78 5.76
CA ARG A 43 -5.28 8.19 7.12
C ARG A 43 -6.75 7.90 7.39
N ASN A 44 -7.02 7.06 8.37
CA ASN A 44 -8.37 6.74 8.83
C ASN A 44 -8.84 7.75 9.88
N TYR A 45 -10.06 8.25 9.76
CA TYR A 45 -10.69 9.07 10.79
C TYR A 45 -12.18 8.76 10.87
N LYS A 46 -12.77 9.09 12.02
CA LYS A 46 -14.21 9.01 12.20
C LYS A 46 -14.81 10.39 11.91
N ASP A 47 -15.79 10.46 11.02
CA ASP A 47 -16.49 11.70 10.72
C ASP A 47 -17.55 12.04 11.78
N ALA A 48 -18.28 13.15 11.57
CA ALA A 48 -19.31 13.60 12.50
C ALA A 48 -20.50 12.65 12.60
N SER A 49 -20.82 11.92 11.53
CA SER A 49 -21.83 10.84 11.49
C SER A 49 -21.37 9.57 12.20
N GLY A 50 -20.10 9.48 12.56
CA GLY A 50 -19.53 8.30 13.19
C GLY A 50 -19.06 7.24 12.20
N GLU A 51 -19.01 7.54 10.91
CA GLU A 51 -18.52 6.63 9.88
C GLU A 51 -16.99 6.74 9.77
N TRP A 52 -16.36 5.60 9.48
CA TRP A 52 -14.92 5.57 9.20
C TRP A 52 -14.68 6.02 7.77
N GLN A 53 -13.86 7.06 7.62
CA GLN A 53 -13.44 7.60 6.34
C GLN A 53 -11.93 7.51 6.20
N THR A 54 -11.46 7.46 4.96
CA THR A 54 -10.04 7.56 4.62
C THR A 54 -9.75 8.91 3.97
N THR A 55 -8.55 9.42 4.20
CA THR A 55 -8.05 10.64 3.55
C THR A 55 -6.55 10.54 3.33
N ASN A 56 -6.04 11.34 2.40
CA ASN A 56 -4.61 11.46 2.14
C ASN A 56 -4.04 12.78 2.71
N SER A 57 -4.90 13.62 3.30
CA SER A 57 -4.50 14.84 4.00
C SER A 57 -3.92 14.51 5.37
N LEU A 58 -2.72 15.03 5.65
CA LEU A 58 -1.98 14.76 6.87
C LEU A 58 -1.95 15.98 7.80
N ARG A 59 -1.97 15.72 9.11
CA ARG A 59 -1.65 16.71 10.14
C ARG A 59 -0.18 16.56 10.55
N ILE A 60 0.38 17.58 11.21
CA ILE A 60 1.77 17.54 11.70
C ILE A 60 2.05 16.29 12.56
N ALA A 61 1.12 15.92 13.44
CA ALA A 61 1.24 14.73 14.30
C ALA A 61 1.15 13.39 13.53
N ASP A 62 0.69 13.41 12.28
CA ASP A 62 0.62 12.23 11.42
C ASP A 62 1.95 11.99 10.69
N LEU A 63 2.77 13.03 10.48
CA LEU A 63 4.03 12.95 9.73
C LEU A 63 5.01 11.89 10.29
N PRO A 64 5.35 11.83 11.59
CA PRO A 64 6.26 10.81 12.08
C PRO A 64 5.70 9.39 11.92
N LYS A 65 4.37 9.23 12.00
CA LYS A 65 3.69 7.94 11.78
C LYS A 65 3.70 7.55 10.31
N ALA A 66 3.51 8.52 9.41
CA ALA A 66 3.61 8.34 7.98
C ALA A 66 5.00 7.88 7.57
N VAL A 67 6.04 8.57 8.04
CA VAL A 67 7.45 8.18 7.82
C VAL A 67 7.69 6.76 8.32
N LEU A 68 7.23 6.41 9.53
CA LEU A 68 7.41 5.07 10.08
C LEU A 68 6.79 3.98 9.20
N VAL A 69 5.51 4.12 8.81
CA VAL A 69 4.84 3.08 8.02
C VAL A 69 5.38 3.00 6.60
N LEU A 70 5.80 4.11 6.01
CA LEU A 70 6.41 4.15 4.68
C LEU A 70 7.81 3.53 4.70
N ASN A 71 8.63 3.83 5.72
CA ASN A 71 9.92 3.17 5.89
C ASN A 71 9.77 1.66 6.04
N LYS A 72 8.78 1.20 6.82
CA LYS A 72 8.50 -0.24 6.97
C LYS A 72 8.00 -0.88 5.67
N ALA A 73 7.20 -0.16 4.90
CA ALA A 73 6.76 -0.64 3.59
C ALA A 73 7.93 -0.74 2.61
N TYR A 74 8.80 0.27 2.57
CA TYR A 74 10.01 0.25 1.77
C TYR A 74 10.95 -0.88 2.18
N GLU A 75 11.25 -1.03 3.48
CA GLU A 75 12.07 -2.12 4.03
C GLU A 75 11.53 -3.49 3.61
N PHE A 76 10.21 -3.69 3.74
CA PHE A 76 9.57 -4.93 3.31
C PHE A 76 9.70 -5.16 1.81
N LEU A 77 9.54 -4.13 0.98
CA LEU A 77 9.66 -4.29 -0.48
C LEU A 77 11.11 -4.52 -0.89
N ALA A 78 12.05 -3.72 -0.39
CA ALA A 78 13.46 -3.79 -0.74
C ALA A 78 14.09 -5.12 -0.32
N LEU A 79 13.75 -5.64 0.86
CA LEU A 79 14.30 -6.91 1.35
C LEU A 79 13.60 -8.16 0.78
N ASN A 80 12.39 -8.01 0.22
CA ASN A 80 11.62 -9.10 -0.40
C ASN A 80 11.44 -8.93 -1.91
N SER A 81 12.23 -8.06 -2.54
CA SER A 81 12.40 -8.07 -3.98
C SER A 81 13.29 -9.28 -4.29
N PRO A 82 12.83 -10.29 -5.05
CA PRO A 82 13.78 -11.15 -5.72
C PRO A 82 14.61 -10.22 -6.61
N ASP A 83 15.93 -10.30 -6.52
CA ASP A 83 16.86 -9.62 -7.41
C ASP A 83 16.62 -10.11 -8.85
N THR A 84 15.56 -9.64 -9.50
CA THR A 84 15.45 -9.65 -10.97
C THR A 84 16.14 -8.39 -11.47
N GLU A 85 17.45 -8.38 -11.23
CA GLU A 85 18.42 -7.65 -12.01
C GLU A 85 18.49 -8.39 -13.36
N THR A 86 17.64 -7.99 -14.31
CA THR A 86 17.90 -8.23 -15.73
C THR A 86 18.36 -6.91 -16.31
N GLU A 87 19.69 -6.72 -16.31
CA GLU A 87 20.38 -5.88 -17.29
C GLU A 87 20.18 -6.41 -18.72
#